data_AF-A0A1G3UEW1-F1
#
_entry.id   AF-A0A1G3UEW1-F1
#
_cell.length_a   1.000
_cell.length_b   1.000
_cell.length_c   1.000
_cell.angle_alpha   90.00
_cell.angle_beta   90.00
_cell.angle_gamma   90.00
#
_symmetry.space_group_name_H-M   'P 1'
#
loop_
_entity.id
_entity.type
_entity.pdbx_description
1 polymer ?
#
loop_
_entity_poly.entity_id
_entity_poly.type
_entity_poly.pdbx_seq_one_letter_code
_entity_poly.pdbx_strand_id
1 'polypeptide(L)' 'MQEIKDRKISNIELEQKGLIVNGVEIIPPIPEKTQSQKRTKREIEYFKLFGRIYYQESDLIKFAEKSKTNRKNEVA' A
#
# COMPACT_ATOMS: atom_id res chain seq x y z
N MET A 1 -15.53 19.87 12.12
CA MET A 1 -14.47 19.11 11.45
C MET A 1 -13.47 18.70 12.51
N GLN A 2 -13.19 17.40 12.68
CA GLN A 2 -12.27 16.95 13.72
C GLN A 2 -10.83 17.27 13.27
N GLU A 3 -10.16 18.21 13.92
CA GLU A 3 -8.71 18.40 13.79
C GLU A 3 -8.01 17.14 14.27
N ILE A 4 -7.51 16.33 13.33
CA ILE A 4 -6.62 15.22 13.65
C ILE A 4 -5.24 15.86 13.90
N LYS A 5 -4.97 16.22 15.16
CA LYS A 5 -3.62 16.59 15.62
C LYS A 5 -2.62 15.52 15.16
N ASP A 6 -1.45 15.95 14.68
CA ASP A 6 -0.33 15.10 14.26
C ASP A 6 0.13 14.18 15.42
N ARG A 7 -0.55 13.05 15.62
CA ARG A 7 -0.36 12.22 16.81
C ARG A 7 0.92 11.39 16.84
N LYS A 8 1.70 11.05 15.80
CA LYS A 8 2.63 9.88 15.87
C LYS A 8 1.87 8.59 16.23
N ILE A 9 1.61 7.77 15.22
CA ILE A 9 1.10 6.42 15.41
C ILE A 9 2.22 5.49 15.89
N SER A 10 1.93 4.65 16.88
CA SER A 10 2.88 3.64 17.36
C SER A 10 2.95 2.43 16.42
N ASN A 11 4.05 1.68 16.48
CA ASN A 11 4.19 0.44 15.70
C ASN A 11 3.09 -0.59 16.06
N ILE A 12 2.66 -0.62 17.33
CA ILE A 12 1.56 -1.50 17.79
C ILE A 12 0.25 -1.16 17.05
N GLU A 13 -0.06 0.14 16.91
CA GLU A 13 -1.25 0.57 16.17
C GLU A 13 -1.13 0.30 14.67
N LEU A 14 0.08 0.40 14.09
CA LEU A 14 0.33 0.05 12.69
C LEU A 14 0.16 -1.45 12.43
N GLU A 15 0.61 -2.30 13.36
CA GLU A 15 0.43 -3.75 13.31
C GLU A 15 -1.03 -4.15 13.45
N GLN A 16 -1.78 -3.55 14.38
CA GLN A 16 -3.23 -3.77 14.50
C GLN A 16 -3.99 -3.41 13.22
N LYS A 17 -3.48 -2.45 12.45
CA LYS A 17 -4.03 -2.04 11.16
C LYS A 17 -3.53 -2.89 9.99
N GLY A 18 -2.66 -3.87 10.22
CA GLY A 18 -2.07 -4.72 9.18
C GLY A 18 -1.18 -3.96 8.19
N LEU A 19 -0.62 -2.83 8.61
CA LEU A 19 0.29 -1.99 7.81
C LEU A 19 1.77 -2.36 8.03
N ILE A 20 2.04 -3.00 9.16
CA ILE A 20 3.31 -3.56 9.58
C ILE A 20 3.03 -4.99 10.06
N VAL A 21 3.95 -5.91 9.80
CA VAL A 21 3.87 -7.29 10.29
C VAL A 21 5.18 -7.62 11.01
N ASN A 22 5.11 -7.97 12.30
CA ASN A 22 6.28 -8.27 13.13
C ASN A 22 7.35 -7.15 13.10
N GLY A 23 6.92 -5.89 13.18
CA GLY A 23 7.79 -4.72 13.09
C GLY A 23 8.34 -4.40 11.70
N VAL A 24 7.96 -5.14 10.65
CA VAL A 24 8.44 -4.93 9.27
C VAL A 24 7.34 -4.27 8.41
N GLU A 25 7.71 -3.21 7.71
CA GLU A 25 6.82 -2.52 6.76
C GLU A 25 6.56 -3.40 5.52
N ILE A 26 5.30 -3.47 5.09
CA ILE A 26 4.92 -4.18 3.88
C ILE A 26 5.22 -3.28 2.68
N ILE A 27 6.01 -3.79 1.72
CA ILE A 27 6.36 -3.07 0.49
C ILE A 27 5.81 -3.78 -0.75
N PRO A 28 5.30 -3.03 -1.75
CA PRO A 28 4.94 -3.61 -3.04
C PRO A 28 6.17 -4.25 -3.71
N PRO A 29 6.02 -5.41 -4.38
CA PRO A 29 7.12 -6.10 -5.07
C PRO A 29 7.46 -5.43 -6.42
N ILE A 30 7.59 -4.11 -6.43
CA ILE A 30 7.92 -3.28 -7.59
C ILE A 30 8.85 -2.12 -7.16
N PRO A 31 9.67 -1.57 -8.06
CA PRO A 31 10.56 -0.46 -7.74
C PRO A 31 9.81 0.78 -7.23
N GLU A 32 10.40 1.52 -6.29
CA GLU A 32 9.78 2.69 -5.66
C GLU A 32 9.29 3.74 -6.68
N LYS A 33 10.08 3.99 -7.73
CA LYS A 33 9.70 4.89 -8.83
C LYS A 33 8.39 4.43 -9.49
N THR A 34 8.24 3.12 -9.71
CA THR A 34 7.03 2.51 -10.25
C THR A 34 5.88 2.59 -9.25
N GLN A 35 6.15 2.41 -7.95
CA GLN A 35 5.12 2.56 -6.91
C GLN A 35 4.49 3.95 -6.94
N SER A 36 5.30 5.01 -7.05
CA SER A 36 4.79 6.38 -7.12
C SER A 36 3.87 6.59 -8.32
N GLN A 37 4.25 6.10 -9.49
CA GLN A 37 3.43 6.17 -10.70
C GLN A 37 2.11 5.42 -10.52
N LYS A 38 2.15 4.20 -9.97
CA LYS A 38 0.97 3.36 -9.72
C LYS A 38 0.03 4.00 -8.69
N ARG A 39 0.56 4.66 -7.66
CA ARG A 39 -0.23 5.46 -6.70
C ARG A 39 -0.93 6.63 -7.38
N THR A 40 -0.22 7.39 -8.22
CA THR A 40 -0.81 8.52 -8.97
C THR A 40 -1.94 8.04 -9.88
N LYS A 41 -1.78 6.89 -10.51
CA LYS A 41 -2.81 6.26 -11.36
C LYS A 41 -3.91 5.54 -10.57
N ARG A 42 -3.86 5.53 -9.22
CA ARG A 42 -4.79 4.81 -8.33
C ARG A 42 -4.91 3.32 -8.66
N GLU A 43 -3.82 2.72 -9.13
CA GLU A 43 -3.77 1.29 -9.47
C GLU A 43 -3.40 0.44 -8.25
N ILE A 44 -2.82 1.05 -7.21
CA ILE A 44 -2.42 0.42 -5.96
C ILE A 44 -2.99 1.23 -4.79
N GLU A 45 -3.72 0.56 -3.90
CA GLU A 45 -4.25 1.18 -2.68
C GLU A 45 -3.11 1.42 -1.67
N TYR A 46 -3.22 2.50 -0.90
CA TYR A 46 -2.23 2.85 0.11
C TYR A 46 -2.83 3.72 1.20
N PHE A 47 -2.18 3.72 2.38
CA PHE A 47 -2.54 4.56 3.50
C PHE A 47 -1.45 5.62 3.71
N LYS A 48 -1.85 6.89 3.75
CA LYS A 48 -0.94 7.99 4.08
C LYS A 48 -1.13 8.38 5.54
N LEU A 49 -0.15 8.06 6.38
CA LEU A 49 -0.17 8.36 7.82
C LEU A 49 1.10 9.14 8.18
N PHE A 50 0.93 10.35 8.70
CA PHE A 50 2.04 11.23 9.14
C PHE A 50 3.15 11.41 8.09
N GLY A 51 2.75 11.62 6.83
CA GLY A 51 3.68 11.80 5.71
C GLY A 51 4.33 10.52 5.18
N ARG A 52 4.11 9.37 5.82
CA ARG A 52 4.56 8.05 5.34
C ARG A 52 3.46 7.32 4.59
N ILE A 53 3.88 6.45 3.68
CA ILE A 53 3.00 5.62 2.86
C ILE A 53 3.11 4.18 3.37
N TYR A 54 1.96 3.58 3.64
CA TYR A 54 1.85 2.20 4.07
C TYR A 54 0.95 1.41 3.13
N TYR A 55 1.16 0.10 3.09
CA TYR A 55 0.42 -0.83 2.27
C TYR A 55 -0.16 -1.94 3.15
N GLN A 56 -1.31 -2.46 2.75
CA GLN A 56 -1.87 -3.69 3.33
C GLN A 56 -1.61 -4.86 2.39
N GLU A 57 -1.28 -6.01 2.95
CA GLU A 57 -1.03 -7.24 2.18
C GLU A 57 -2.20 -7.59 1.26
N SER A 58 -3.43 -7.52 1.76
CA SER A 58 -4.64 -7.83 0.98
C SER A 58 -4.78 -7.01 -0.29
N ASP A 59 -4.35 -5.75 -0.26
CA ASP A 59 -4.44 -4.88 -1.43
C ASP A 59 -3.28 -5.10 -2.40
N LEU A 60 -2.10 -5.46 -1.90
CA LEU A 60 -0.98 -5.90 -2.74
C LEU A 60 -1.29 -7.21 -3.46
N ILE A 61 -2.00 -8.14 -2.81
CA ILE A 61 -2.48 -9.37 -3.43
C ILE A 61 -3.44 -9.03 -4.59
N LYS A 62 -4.46 -8.20 -4.35
CA LYS A 62 -5.40 -7.75 -5.40
C LYS A 62 -4.68 -7.05 -6.55
N PHE A 63 -3.69 -6.21 -6.24
CA PHE A 63 -2.87 -5.54 -7.24
C PHE A 63 -2.08 -6.53 -8.11
N ALA A 64 -1.47 -7.55 -7.49
CA ALA A 64 -0.73 -8.59 -8.20
C ALA A 64 -1.65 -9.44 -9.09
N GLU A 65 -2.86 -9.76 -8.62
CA GLU A 65 -3.85 -10.50 -9.39
C GLU A 65 -4.36 -9.71 -10.61
N LYS A 66 -4.72 -8.43 -10.44
CA LYS A 66 -5.10 -7.55 -11.56
C LYS A 66 -4.00 -7.47 -12.62
N SER A 67 -2.74 -7.37 -12.18
CA SER A 67 -1.59 -7.32 -13.07
C SER A 67 -1.43 -8.62 -13.89
N LYS A 68 -1.74 -9.78 -13.30
CA LYS A 68 -1.73 -11.08 -14.01
C LYS A 68 -2.86 -11.17 -15.04
N THR A 69 -4.05 -10.68 -14.72
CA THR A 69 -5.20 -10.69 -15.64
C THR A 69 -4.96 -9.82 -16.87
N ASN A 70 -4.42 -8.61 -16.71
CA ASN A 70 -4.07 -7.76 -17.85
C ASN A 70 -3.06 -8.43 -18.78
N ARG A 71 -2.06 -9.13 -18.23
CA ARG A 71 -1.07 -9.87 -19.02
C ARG A 71 -1.68 -11.04 -19.81
N LYS A 72 -2.80 -11.63 -19.37
CA LYS A 72 -3.49 -12.69 -20.12
C LYS A 72 -4.33 -12.15 -21.28
N ASN A 73 -4.87 -10.94 -21.15
CA ASN A 73 -5.68 -10.31 -22.19
C ASN A 73 -4.86 -9.68 -23.32
N GLU A 74 -3.56 -9.41 -23.11
CA GLU A 74 -2.67 -8.90 -24.18
C GLU A 74 -2.13 -10.00 -25.12
N VAL A 75 -2.38 -11.28 -24.82
CA VAL A 75 -1.87 -12.43 -25.62
C VAL A 75 -2.99 -13.19 -26.33
N ALA A 76 -4.23 -12.67 -26.31
CA ALA A 76 -5.40 -13.26 -26.95
C ALA A 76 -5.82 -12.47 -28.19
#